data_AF-A0A2G9YXX9-F1
#
_entry.id   AF-A0A2G9YXX9-F1
#
_cell.length_a   1.000
_cell.length_b   1.000
_cell.length_c   1.000
_cell.angle_alpha   90.00
_cell.angle_beta   90.00
_cell.angle_gamma   90.00
#
_symmetry.space_group_name_H-M   'P 1'
#
loop_
_entity.id
_entity.type
_entity.pdbx_description
1 polymer ?
#
loop_
_entity_poly.entity_id
_entity_poly.type
_entity_poly.pdbx_seq_one_letter_code
_entity_poly.pdbx_strand_id
1 'polypeptide(L)'
;MKTKTTLPISEARKKIFQIAKEVQKPSNYYTLTEKGRPKAVIMSVEEFESIMETMEILSDPELMKKIEKAEAEYKKGEYIKWEDVKKEIGLHDKEKEALMVREKPKKKYRASRK
;
A
#
# COMPACT_ATOMS: atom_id res chain seq x y z
N MET A 1 -25.48 4.01 -8.68
CA MET A 1 -24.42 3.80 -9.70
C MET A 1 -24.22 5.10 -10.46
N LYS A 2 -22.98 5.56 -10.66
CA LYS A 2 -22.71 6.76 -11.47
C LYS A 2 -23.08 6.44 -12.92
N THR A 3 -24.19 6.99 -13.41
CA THR A 3 -24.68 6.80 -14.78
C THR A 3 -23.69 7.24 -15.86
N LYS A 4 -22.71 8.09 -15.51
CA LYS A 4 -21.62 8.53 -16.39
C LYS A 4 -20.63 7.43 -16.83
N THR A 5 -20.63 6.26 -16.20
CA THR A 5 -19.65 5.20 -16.49
C THR A 5 -20.25 3.95 -17.11
N THR A 6 -21.52 3.98 -17.55
CA THR A 6 -22.13 2.85 -18.28
C THR A 6 -22.10 3.11 -19.77
N LEU A 7 -21.54 2.19 -20.55
CA LEU A 7 -21.43 2.33 -22.00
C LEU A 7 -21.67 1.00 -22.73
N PRO A 8 -22.17 1.03 -23.98
CA PRO A 8 -22.19 -0.14 -24.83
C PRO A 8 -20.78 -0.66 -25.12
N ILE A 9 -20.61 -1.99 -25.23
CA ILE A 9 -19.33 -2.62 -25.61
C ILE A 9 -18.79 -2.05 -26.93
N SER A 10 -19.68 -1.72 -27.87
CA SER A 10 -19.31 -1.11 -29.16
C SER A 10 -18.67 0.28 -29.00
N GLU A 11 -19.11 1.08 -28.04
CA GLU A 11 -18.49 2.38 -27.73
C GLU A 11 -17.20 2.21 -26.95
N ALA A 12 -17.17 1.25 -26.02
CA ALA A 12 -16.00 0.95 -25.21
C ALA A 12 -14.81 0.55 -26.08
N ARG A 13 -15.06 -0.29 -27.10
CA ARG A 13 -14.05 -0.71 -28.07
C ARG A 13 -13.36 0.46 -28.75
N LYS A 14 -14.11 1.53 -29.10
CA LYS A 14 -13.57 2.72 -29.77
C LYS A 14 -12.69 3.57 -28.85
N LYS A 15 -12.89 3.49 -27.53
CA LYS A 15 -12.27 4.36 -26.52
C LYS A 15 -11.42 3.56 -25.51
N ILE A 16 -11.01 2.34 -25.84
CA ILE A 16 -10.43 1.42 -24.86
C ILE A 16 -9.17 1.97 -24.17
N PHE A 17 -8.30 2.67 -24.90
CA PHE A 17 -7.10 3.29 -24.34
C PHE A 17 -7.43 4.45 -23.39
N GLN A 18 -8.45 5.25 -23.70
CA GLN A 18 -8.93 6.32 -22.82
C GLN A 18 -9.51 5.73 -21.54
N ILE A 19 -10.36 4.71 -21.68
CA ILE A 19 -10.94 3.98 -20.54
C ILE A 19 -9.84 3.42 -19.64
N ALA A 20 -8.84 2.74 -20.22
CA ALA A 20 -7.72 2.18 -19.49
C ALA A 20 -6.92 3.24 -18.70
N LYS A 21 -6.77 4.45 -19.25
CA LYS A 21 -6.12 5.58 -18.57
C LYS A 21 -6.98 6.16 -17.45
N GLU A 22 -8.28 6.24 -17.65
CA GLU A 22 -9.20 6.86 -16.69
C GLU A 22 -9.50 6.01 -15.46
N VAL A 23 -9.50 4.67 -15.62
CA VAL A 23 -9.67 3.74 -14.49
C VAL A 23 -8.46 3.66 -13.58
N GLN A 24 -7.31 4.21 -13.97
CA GLN A 24 -6.14 4.33 -13.08
C GLN A 24 -6.39 5.29 -11.91
N LYS A 25 -7.40 6.16 -12.01
CA LYS A 25 -7.78 7.00 -10.88
C LYS A 25 -8.60 6.16 -9.89
N PRO A 26 -8.35 6.28 -8.58
CA PRO A 26 -9.10 5.54 -7.57
C PRO A 26 -10.61 5.68 -7.74
N SER A 27 -11.35 4.60 -7.48
CA SER A 27 -12.81 4.56 -7.55
C SER A 27 -13.43 4.92 -8.92
N ASN A 28 -12.65 4.88 -10.01
CA ASN A 28 -13.17 4.95 -11.37
C ASN A 28 -13.30 3.56 -11.99
N TYR A 29 -14.51 3.22 -12.41
CA TYR A 29 -14.80 1.98 -13.13
C TYR A 29 -15.88 2.22 -14.17
N TYR A 30 -15.87 1.38 -15.21
CA TYR A 30 -16.79 1.42 -16.33
C TYR A 30 -17.62 0.16 -16.41
N THR A 31 -18.94 0.29 -16.52
CA THR A 31 -19.85 -0.83 -16.75
C THR A 31 -20.14 -0.97 -18.25
N LEU A 32 -19.81 -2.12 -18.81
CA LEU A 32 -20.05 -2.43 -20.21
C LEU A 32 -21.38 -3.13 -20.39
N THR A 33 -22.14 -2.71 -21.40
CA THR A 33 -23.46 -3.25 -21.73
C THR A 33 -23.51 -3.89 -23.11
N GLU A 34 -24.37 -4.90 -23.24
CA GLU A 34 -24.76 -5.50 -24.50
C GLU A 34 -26.29 -5.47 -24.59
N LYS A 35 -26.84 -4.88 -25.66
CA LYS A 35 -28.30 -4.68 -25.83
C LYS A 35 -28.94 -4.03 -24.59
N GLY A 36 -28.26 -3.04 -24.01
CA GLY A 36 -28.70 -2.30 -22.82
C GLY A 36 -28.56 -3.05 -21.49
N ARG A 37 -28.08 -4.31 -21.50
CA ARG A 37 -27.90 -5.11 -20.27
C ARG A 37 -26.44 -5.09 -19.82
N PRO A 38 -26.13 -4.82 -18.54
CA PRO A 38 -24.77 -4.92 -18.00
C PRO A 38 -24.18 -6.32 -18.18
N LYS A 39 -22.91 -6.41 -18.58
CA LYS A 39 -22.19 -7.66 -18.85
C LYS A 39 -20.82 -7.74 -18.22
N ALA A 40 -20.10 -6.63 -18.13
CA ALA A 40 -18.75 -6.59 -17.60
C ALA A 40 -18.47 -5.25 -16.90
N VAL A 41 -17.46 -5.23 -16.05
CA VAL A 41 -16.91 -4.00 -15.46
C VAL A 41 -15.42 -3.93 -15.81
N ILE A 42 -14.94 -2.74 -16.17
CA ILE A 42 -13.52 -2.42 -16.33
C ILE A 42 -13.12 -1.50 -15.18
N MET A 43 -12.05 -1.84 -14.47
CA MET A 43 -11.40 -1.04 -13.43
C MET A 43 -9.88 -1.23 -13.54
N SER A 44 -9.08 -0.49 -12.76
CA SER A 44 -7.64 -0.78 -12.68
C SER A 44 -7.40 -2.14 -12.03
N VAL A 45 -6.24 -2.74 -12.34
CA VAL A 45 -5.82 -3.99 -11.70
C VAL A 45 -5.61 -3.79 -10.20
N GLU A 46 -4.97 -2.68 -9.82
CA GLU A 46 -4.75 -2.30 -8.42
C GLU A 46 -6.05 -2.21 -7.61
N GLU A 47 -7.11 -1.59 -8.16
CA GLU A 47 -8.42 -1.51 -7.49
C GLU A 47 -9.06 -2.90 -7.36
N PHE A 48 -8.97 -3.74 -8.40
CA PHE A 48 -9.48 -5.10 -8.35
C PHE A 48 -8.75 -5.93 -7.28
N GLU A 49 -7.42 -5.89 -7.25
CA GLU A 49 -6.60 -6.59 -6.26
C GLU A 49 -6.90 -6.11 -4.84
N SER A 50 -7.03 -4.79 -4.63
CA SER A 50 -7.37 -4.22 -3.32
C SER A 50 -8.74 -4.70 -2.81
N ILE A 51 -9.74 -4.77 -3.69
CA ILE A 51 -11.07 -5.30 -3.33
C ILE A 51 -10.97 -6.79 -3.00
N MET A 52 -10.22 -7.56 -3.80
CA MET A 52 -10.06 -9.01 -3.57
C MET A 52 -9.35 -9.30 -2.25
N GLU A 53 -8.28 -8.58 -1.92
CA GLU A 53 -7.57 -8.68 -0.65
C GLU A 53 -8.49 -8.32 0.53
N THR A 54 -9.27 -7.24 0.39
CA THR A 54 -10.26 -6.86 1.41
C THR A 54 -11.29 -7.97 1.62
N MET A 55 -11.79 -8.58 0.55
CA MET A 55 -12.75 -9.70 0.64
C MET A 55 -12.13 -10.95 1.27
N GLU A 56 -10.85 -11.21 1.00
CA GLU A 56 -10.11 -12.30 1.64
C GLU A 56 -10.04 -12.11 3.15
N ILE A 57 -9.65 -10.91 3.60
CA ILE A 57 -9.61 -10.55 5.03
C ILE A 57 -10.99 -10.71 5.69
N LEU A 58 -12.04 -10.19 5.07
CA LEU A 58 -13.41 -10.26 5.59
C LEU A 58 -13.95 -11.69 5.63
N SER A 59 -13.44 -12.57 4.77
CA SER A 59 -13.87 -13.96 4.72
C SER A 59 -13.30 -14.83 5.85
N ASP A 60 -12.24 -14.38 6.53
CA ASP A 60 -11.59 -15.08 7.65
C ASP A 60 -12.20 -14.63 9.00
N PRO A 61 -13.05 -15.48 9.63
CA PRO A 61 -13.70 -15.13 10.89
C PRO A 61 -12.72 -15.07 12.07
N GLU A 62 -11.59 -15.77 12.01
CA GLU A 62 -10.58 -15.73 13.07
C GLU A 62 -9.79 -14.43 13.01
N LEU A 63 -9.41 -13.99 11.80
CA LEU A 63 -8.78 -12.70 11.58
C LEU A 63 -9.69 -11.56 12.04
N MET A 64 -10.98 -11.61 11.70
CA MET A 64 -11.96 -10.62 12.17
C MET A 64 -12.04 -10.55 13.70
N LYS A 65 -12.06 -11.69 14.39
CA LYS A 65 -12.01 -11.72 15.87
C LYS A 65 -10.71 -11.13 16.42
N LYS A 66 -9.57 -11.36 15.77
CA LYS A 66 -8.28 -10.77 16.17
C LYS A 66 -8.31 -9.25 16.01
N ILE A 67 -8.89 -8.74 14.93
CA ILE A 67 -9.07 -7.31 14.69
C ILE A 67 -9.94 -6.70 15.79
N GLU A 68 -11.11 -7.27 16.09
CA GLU A 68 -11.99 -6.80 17.16
C GLU A 68 -11.29 -6.78 18.53
N LYS A 69 -10.51 -7.82 18.84
CA LYS A 69 -9.70 -7.88 20.07
C LYS A 69 -8.67 -6.76 20.10
N ALA A 70 -7.92 -6.58 19.02
CA ALA A 70 -6.90 -5.54 18.91
C ALA A 70 -7.50 -4.13 19.06
N GLU A 71 -8.69 -3.88 18.49
CA GLU A 71 -9.40 -2.61 18.68
C GLU A 71 -9.81 -2.38 20.15
N ALA A 72 -10.25 -3.43 20.85
CA ALA A 72 -10.60 -3.35 22.26
C ALA A 72 -9.37 -3.09 23.15
N GLU A 73 -8.25 -3.77 22.88
CA GLU A 73 -6.96 -3.57 23.56
C GLU A 73 -6.45 -2.14 23.33
N TYR A 74 -6.50 -1.65 22.08
CA TYR A 74 -6.11 -0.29 21.74
C TYR A 74 -6.92 0.76 22.50
N LYS A 75 -8.25 0.58 22.58
CA LYS A 75 -9.14 1.47 23.36
C LYS A 75 -8.84 1.46 24.86
N LYS A 76 -8.34 0.34 25.40
CA LYS A 76 -7.90 0.23 26.80
C LYS A 76 -6.50 0.79 27.05
N GLY A 77 -5.79 1.19 26.00
CA GLY A 77 -4.39 1.60 26.09
C GLY A 77 -3.40 0.44 26.19
N GLU A 78 -3.85 -0.78 25.90
CA GLU A 78 -3.05 -2.00 25.89
C GLU A 78 -2.29 -2.11 24.57
N TYR A 79 -1.34 -1.20 24.35
CA TYR A 79 -0.44 -1.20 23.20
C TYR A 79 0.99 -0.88 23.62
N ILE A 80 1.95 -1.42 22.88
CA ILE A 80 3.37 -1.10 23.04
C ILE A 80 3.77 -0.05 22.01
N LYS A 81 4.58 0.93 22.41
CA LYS A 81 5.09 1.94 21.48
C LYS A 81 6.18 1.35 20.60
N TRP A 82 6.26 1.83 19.37
CA TRP A 82 7.25 1.38 18.39
C TRP A 82 8.70 1.43 18.91
N GLU A 83 9.06 2.47 19.67
CA GLU A 83 10.39 2.61 20.27
C GLU A 83 10.71 1.54 21.32
N ASP A 84 9.70 1.02 22.03
CA ASP A 84 9.90 0.00 23.05
C ASP A 84 9.95 -1.39 22.41
N VAL A 85 9.14 -1.63 21.36
CA VAL A 85 9.24 -2.83 20.51
C VAL A 85 10.64 -2.97 19.92
N LYS A 86 11.21 -1.89 19.37
CA LYS A 86 12.57 -1.89 18.79
C LYS A 86 13.63 -2.35 19.80
N LYS A 87 13.55 -1.88 21.04
CA LYS A 87 14.48 -2.27 22.11
C LYS A 87 14.33 -3.75 22.47
N GLU A 88 13.09 -4.23 22.53
CA GLU A 88 12.78 -5.61 22.89
C GLU A 88 13.23 -6.61 21.83
N ILE A 89 13.06 -6.29 20.54
CA ILE A 89 13.46 -7.16 19.42
C ILE A 89 14.90 -6.90 18.91
N GLY A 90 15.66 -6.02 19.57
CA GLY A 90 17.05 -5.69 19.21
C GLY A 90 17.21 -4.92 17.90
N LEU A 91 16.15 -4.27 17.41
CA LEU A 91 16.17 -3.44 16.20
C LEU A 91 16.77 -2.07 16.53
N HIS A 92 18.08 -1.94 16.42
CA HIS A 92 18.77 -0.66 16.53
C HIS A 92 18.81 0.06 15.18
N ASP A 93 18.36 1.31 15.15
CA ASP A 93 18.47 2.17 13.97
C ASP A 93 19.96 2.42 13.66
N LYS A 94 20.50 1.67 12.71
CA LYS A 94 21.91 1.77 12.26
C LYS A 94 22.27 3.14 11.66
N GLU A 95 21.32 4.06 11.54
CA GLU A 95 21.53 5.37 10.90
C GLU A 95 22.23 6.39 11.80
N LYS A 96 22.19 6.25 13.14
CA LYS A 96 22.88 7.21 14.04
C LYS A 96 24.37 6.91 14.24
N GLU A 97 24.81 5.67 14.01
CA GLU A 97 26.21 5.27 14.24
C GLU A 97 27.14 5.68 13.08
N ALA A 98 26.59 5.86 11.87
CA ALA A 98 27.34 6.26 10.68
C ALA A 98 27.79 7.74 10.67
N LEU A 99 27.37 8.55 11.64
CA LEU A 99 27.66 9.99 11.68
C LEU A 99 28.66 10.43 12.76
N MET A 100 29.31 9.50 13.47
CA MET A 100 30.52 9.84 14.23
C MET A 100 31.72 9.91 13.28
N VAL A 101 32.00 11.12 12.79
CA VAL A 101 33.28 11.44 12.15
C VAL A 101 34.40 11.07 13.13
N ARG A 102 35.14 10.00 12.82
CA ARG A 102 36.37 9.61 13.53
C ARG A 102 37.25 10.85 13.73
N GLU A 103 37.58 11.15 14.98
CA GLU A 103 38.53 12.20 15.32
C GLU A 103 39.82 12.04 14.51
N LYS A 104 40.31 13.14 13.94
CA LYS A 104 41.52 13.19 13.10
C LYS A 104 42.69 12.48 13.82
N PRO A 105 43.45 11.60 13.14
CA PRO A 105 44.55 10.88 13.79
C PRO A 105 45.66 11.83 14.25
N LYS A 106 46.10 11.69 15.51
CA LYS A 106 47.15 12.49 16.18
C LYS A 106 48.59 12.27 15.65
N LYS A 107 48.80 11.62 14.50
CA LYS A 107 50.15 11.42 13.94
C LYS A 107 50.28 12.02 12.54
N LYS A 108 51.05 13.10 12.43
CA LYS A 108 51.53 13.64 11.15
C LYS A 108 52.62 12.71 10.62
N TYR A 109 52.30 11.89 9.62
CA TYR A 109 53.33 11.20 8.85
C TYR A 109 54.01 12.21 7.93
N ARG A 110 55.32 12.42 8.13
CA ARG A 110 56.17 13.20 7.23
C ARG A 110 56.76 12.20 6.22
N ALA A 111 56.45 12.36 4.93
CA ALA A 111 57.06 11.55 3.89
C ALA A 111 58.57 11.81 3.86
N SER A 112 59.37 10.78 4.11
CA SER A 112 60.81 10.81 3.86
C SER A 112 61.03 10.67 2.36
N ARG A 113 61.61 11.69 1.73
CA ARG A 113 62.12 11.59 0.36
C ARG A 113 63.44 10.82 0.40
N LYS A 114 63.56 9.80 -0.44
CA LYS A 114 64.83 9.20 -0.86
C LYS A 114 64.98 9.46 -2.34
#